data_AF-A0A6B3EZF4-F1
#
_entry.id   AF-A0A6B3EZF4-F1
#
_cell.length_a   1.000
_cell.length_b   1.000
_cell.length_c   1.000
_cell.angle_alpha   90.00
_cell.angle_beta   90.00
_cell.angle_gamma   90.00
#
_symmetry.space_group_name_H-M   'P 1'
#
loop_
_entity.id
_entity.type
_entity.pdbx_description
1 polymer ?
#
loop_
_entity_poly.entity_id
_entity_poly.type
_entity_poly.pdbx_seq_one_letter_code
_entity_poly.pdbx_strand_id
1 'polypeptide(L)' 'AMGGDLVGMSTVLEAIAAREAGAEVLGISLVTNLAAGLTGEPLNHEEVLQAGRDSAAHMGALLGQVLDRV' A
#
# COMPACT_ATOMS: atom_id res chain seq x y z
N ALA A 1 -7.33 6.54 -20.98
CA ALA A 1 -7.52 5.96 -19.62
C ALA A 1 -6.64 6.71 -18.63
N MET A 2 -6.94 6.67 -17.33
CA MET A 2 -6.18 7.41 -16.30
C MET A 2 -4.86 6.74 -15.88
N GLY A 3 -4.63 5.45 -16.19
CA GLY A 3 -3.31 4.80 -16.11
C GLY A 3 -2.82 4.38 -14.73
N GLY A 4 -3.68 4.23 -13.72
CA GLY A 4 -3.28 3.76 -12.39
C GLY A 4 -3.23 2.23 -12.28
N ASP A 5 -2.15 1.71 -11.69
CA ASP A 5 -1.96 0.27 -11.43
C ASP A 5 -2.51 -0.17 -10.07
N LEU A 6 -2.61 0.77 -9.11
CA LEU A 6 -3.10 0.55 -7.75
C LEU A 6 -4.13 1.62 -7.37
N VAL A 7 -5.04 1.29 -6.46
CA VAL A 7 -6.06 2.20 -5.94
C VAL A 7 -6.14 2.09 -4.41
N GLY A 8 -6.22 3.23 -3.74
CA GLY A 8 -6.28 3.34 -2.29
C GLY A 8 -6.94 4.64 -1.84
N MET A 9 -7.15 4.79 -0.53
CA MET A 9 -7.87 5.93 0.06
C MET A 9 -6.99 6.80 0.97
N SER A 10 -5.67 6.66 0.88
CA SER A 10 -4.68 7.34 1.74
C SER A 10 -3.43 7.75 0.95
N THR A 11 -2.36 8.11 1.65
CA THR A 11 -0.97 8.24 1.17
C THR A 11 -0.69 9.48 0.32
N VAL A 12 -1.59 9.91 -0.56
CA VAL A 12 -1.35 11.04 -1.47
C VAL A 12 -1.13 12.34 -0.70
N LEU A 13 -1.95 12.62 0.32
CA LEU A 13 -1.85 13.88 1.07
C LEU A 13 -0.61 13.90 1.97
N GLU A 14 -0.27 12.76 2.57
CA GLU A 14 0.91 12.56 3.39
C GLU A 14 2.18 12.73 2.56
N ALA A 15 2.23 12.17 1.36
CA ALA A 15 3.36 12.33 0.43
C ALA A 15 3.54 13.79 0.00
N ILE A 16 2.45 14.50 -0.31
CA ILE A 16 2.50 15.92 -0.66
C ILE A 16 3.05 16.75 0.51
N ALA A 17 2.53 16.52 1.72
CA ALA A 17 2.98 17.24 2.92
C ALA A 17 4.45 16.94 3.27
N ALA A 18 4.88 15.68 3.18
CA ALA A 18 6.27 15.31 3.44
C ALA A 18 7.24 15.97 2.44
N ARG A 19 6.85 16.04 1.16
CA ARG A 19 7.64 16.73 0.13
C ARG A 19 7.68 18.23 0.34
N GLU A 20 6.58 18.85 0.77
CA GLU A 20 6.52 20.28 1.13
C GLU A 20 7.47 20.59 2.30
N ALA A 21 7.52 19.71 3.30
CA ALA A 21 8.43 19.82 4.44
C ALA A 21 9.90 19.46 4.14
N GLY A 22 10.23 19.12 2.89
CA GLY A 22 11.60 18.78 2.47
C GLY A 22 12.06 17.36 2.78
N ALA A 23 11.17 16.45 3.17
CA ALA A 23 11.50 15.05 3.43
C ALA A 23 11.53 14.21 2.14
N GLU A 24 12.34 13.17 2.14
CA GLU A 24 12.29 12.10 1.13
C GLU A 24 11.15 11.11 1.46
N VAL A 25 10.55 10.52 0.43
CA VAL A 25 9.38 9.64 0.57
C VAL A 25 9.60 8.35 -0.21
N LEU A 26 9.51 7.22 0.48
CA LEU A 26 9.39 5.89 -0.11
C LEU A 26 7.97 5.36 0.13
N GLY A 27 7.21 5.17 -0.95
CA GLY A 27 5.86 4.60 -0.90
C GLY A 27 5.85 3.09 -1.16
N ILE A 28 5.20 2.33 -0.29
CA ILE A 28 5.01 0.88 -0.45
C ILE A 28 3.52 0.57 -0.24
N SER A 29 2.92 -0.16 -1.18
CA SER A 29 1.54 -0.63 -1.07
C SER A 29 1.52 -2.16 -1.01
N LEU A 30 0.73 -2.69 -0.08
CA LEU A 30 0.37 -4.11 -0.06
C LEU A 30 -0.93 -4.29 -0.86
N VAL A 31 -0.89 -5.08 -1.93
CA VAL A 31 -2.11 -5.45 -2.67
C VAL A 31 -2.90 -6.46 -1.85
N THR A 32 -3.91 -5.97 -1.13
CA THR A 32 -4.76 -6.79 -0.26
C THR A 32 -5.89 -7.48 -1.00
N ASN A 33 -6.28 -6.97 -2.16
CA ASN A 33 -7.34 -7.50 -3.01
C ASN A 33 -7.19 -6.97 -4.43
N LEU A 34 -7.83 -7.65 -5.39
CA LEU A 34 -7.99 -7.12 -6.74
C LEU A 34 -9.06 -6.01 -6.74
N ALA A 35 -8.91 -5.04 -7.63
CA ALA A 35 -9.84 -3.92 -7.74
C ALA A 35 -11.26 -4.40 -8.08
N ALA A 36 -12.26 -3.62 -7.65
CA ALA A 36 -13.66 -3.91 -7.91
C ALA A 36 -13.92 -4.14 -9.42
N GLY A 37 -14.65 -5.20 -9.74
CA GLY A 37 -14.98 -5.58 -11.11
C GLY A 37 -13.95 -6.45 -11.83
N LEU A 38 -12.76 -6.71 -11.25
CA LEU A 38 -11.78 -7.62 -11.86
C LEU A 38 -12.07 -9.10 -11.59
N THR A 39 -12.61 -9.42 -10.42
CA THR A 39 -12.96 -10.80 -10.02
C THR A 39 -14.44 -11.12 -10.17
N GLY A 40 -15.31 -10.10 -10.18
CA GLY A 40 -16.77 -10.25 -10.12
C GLY A 40 -17.34 -10.36 -8.70
N GLU A 41 -16.48 -10.53 -7.68
CA GLU A 41 -16.88 -10.62 -6.27
C GLU A 41 -16.92 -9.22 -5.60
N PRO A 42 -17.82 -9.00 -4.62
CA PRO A 42 -17.85 -7.77 -3.84
C PRO A 42 -16.62 -7.64 -2.95
N LEU A 43 -16.20 -6.41 -2.68
CA LEU A 43 -15.07 -6.14 -1.78
C LEU A 43 -15.49 -6.27 -0.31
N ASN A 44 -14.66 -6.90 0.50
CA ASN A 44 -14.87 -7.06 1.94
C ASN A 44 -13.65 -6.55 2.73
N HIS A 45 -13.89 -5.71 3.73
CA HIS A 45 -12.83 -5.18 4.59
C HIS A 45 -12.15 -6.28 5.43
N GLU A 46 -12.87 -7.34 5.80
CA GLU A 46 -12.27 -8.44 6.56
C GLU A 46 -11.20 -9.19 5.76
N GLU A 47 -11.41 -9.36 4.45
CA GLU A 47 -10.44 -9.96 3.53
C GLU A 47 -9.19 -9.08 3.41
N VAL A 48 -9.37 -7.76 3.36
CA VAL A 48 -8.27 -6.80 3.37
C VAL A 48 -7.41 -6.97 4.62
N LEU A 49 -8.04 -7.04 5.79
CA LEU A 49 -7.34 -7.25 7.05
C LEU A 49 -6.66 -8.63 7.11
N GLN A 50 -7.28 -9.67 6.54
CA GLN A 50 -6.70 -11.01 6.50
C GLN A 50 -5.45 -11.05 5.62
N ALA A 51 -5.51 -10.52 4.40
CA ALA A 51 -4.34 -10.41 3.53
C ALA A 51 -3.20 -9.61 4.17
N GLY A 52 -3.56 -8.55 4.93
CA GLY A 52 -2.63 -7.78 5.75
C GLY A 52 -1.94 -8.64 6.82
N ARG A 53 -2.70 -9.43 7.58
CA ARG A 53 -2.16 -10.36 8.60
C ARG A 53 -1.26 -11.42 7.97
N ASP A 54 -1.69 -12.02 6.87
CA ASP A 54 -0.94 -13.07 6.17
C ASP A 54 0.40 -12.56 5.63
N SER A 55 0.47 -11.28 5.26
CA SER A 55 1.68 -10.64 4.72
C SER A 55 2.56 -9.98 5.79
N ALA A 56 2.11 -9.93 7.06
CA ALA A 56 2.74 -9.10 8.09
C ALA A 56 4.22 -9.45 8.34
N ALA A 57 4.55 -10.74 8.41
CA ALA A 57 5.93 -11.17 8.63
C ALA A 57 6.85 -10.77 7.47
N HIS A 58 6.38 -10.91 6.23
CA HIS A 58 7.14 -10.55 5.04
C HIS A 58 7.31 -9.02 4.93
N MET A 59 6.26 -8.25 5.16
CA MET A 59 6.31 -6.79 5.17
C MET A 59 7.24 -6.26 6.26
N GLY A 60 7.21 -6.83 7.46
CA GLY A 60 8.13 -6.47 8.54
C GLY A 60 9.59 -6.73 8.17
N ALA A 61 9.88 -7.90 7.60
CA ALA A 61 11.23 -8.23 7.15
C ALA A 61 11.72 -7.32 6.02
N LEU A 62 10.86 -7.01 5.05
CA LEU A 62 11.17 -6.09 3.95
C LEU A 62 11.50 -4.69 4.48
N LEU A 63 10.64 -4.13 5.35
CA LEU A 63 10.85 -2.81 5.92
C LEU A 63 12.16 -2.74 6.73
N GLY A 64 12.46 -3.77 7.53
CA GLY A 64 13.73 -3.85 8.25
C GLY A 64 14.95 -3.78 7.31
N GLN A 65 14.95 -4.57 6.24
CA GLN A 65 16.04 -4.58 5.26
C GLN A 65 16.17 -3.28 4.46
N VAL A 66 15.05 -2.60 4.21
CA VAL A 66 15.04 -1.31 3.49
C VAL A 66 15.62 -0.22 4.38
N LEU A 67 15.23 -0.17 5.66
CA LEU A 67 15.72 0.82 6.61
C LEU A 67 17.23 0.72 6.84
N ASP A 68 17.80 -0.48 6.80
CA ASP A 68 19.25 -0.67 6.90
C ASP A 68 20.05 -0.12 5.69
N ARG A 69 19.36 0.31 4.62
CA ARG A 69 19.98 0.75 3.35
C ARG A 69 19.77 2.22 3.02
N VAL A 70 19.02 2.95 3.84
CA VAL A 70 18.72 4.38 3.66
C VAL A 70 19.31 5.18 4.82
#